data_AF-A0A949LKL4-F1
#
_entry.id   AF-A0A949LKL4-F1
#
_cell.length_a   1.000
_cell.length_b   1.000
_cell.length_c   1.000
_cell.angle_alpha   90.00
_cell.angle_beta   90.00
_cell.angle_gamma   90.00
#
_symmetry.space_group_name_H-M   'P 1'
#
loop_
_entity.id
_entity.type
_entity.pdbx_description
1 polymer ?
#
loop_
_entity_poly.entity_id
_entity_poly.type
_entity_poly.pdbx_seq_one_letter_code
_entity_poly.pdbx_strand_id
1 'polypeptide(L)' 'MKEVEIYTDGACKGNPGPGGWGAILRTTAGHEKEIFGGELETTNNRMELTAVIRAIESLKLPCAVALYLDSEYVRKG' A
#
# COMPACT_ATOMS: atom_id res chain seq x y z
N MET A 1 -13.89 -7.48 16.55
CA MET A 1 -13.93 -6.99 15.15
C MET A 1 -12.87 -7.74 14.36
N LYS A 2 -13.05 -7.94 13.05
CA LYS A 2 -11.96 -8.45 12.20
C LYS A 2 -10.94 -7.34 12.01
N GLU A 3 -9.68 -7.64 12.28
CA GLU A 3 -8.57 -6.70 12.19
C GLU A 3 -7.60 -7.18 11.11
N VAL A 4 -7.14 -6.23 10.29
CA VAL A 4 -6.22 -6.47 9.18
C VAL A 4 -5.05 -5.49 9.34
N GLU A 5 -3.85 -6.05 9.42
CA GLU A 5 -2.62 -5.29 9.32
C GLU A 5 -2.29 -5.10 7.84
N ILE A 6 -1.98 -3.88 7.44
CA ILE A 6 -1.60 -3.55 6.08
C ILE A 6 -0.25 -2.86 6.11
N TYR A 7 0.71 -3.41 5.39
CA TYR A 7 2.03 -2.82 5.18
C TYR A 7 2.12 -2.37 3.73
N THR A 8 2.50 -1.12 3.50
CA THR A 8 2.57 -0.55 2.13
C THR A 8 3.90 0.11 1.88
N ASP A 9 4.41 -0.04 0.67
CA ASP A 9 5.62 0.65 0.21
C ASP A 9 5.46 1.06 -1.27
N GLY A 10 6.15 2.13 -1.66
CA GLY A 10 6.16 2.67 -3.01
C GLY A 10 7.49 3.31 -3.33
N ALA A 11 8.09 2.90 -4.46
CA ALA A 11 9.39 3.36 -4.88
C ALA A 11 9.39 3.77 -6.36
N CYS A 12 10.15 4.81 -6.69
CA CYS A 12 10.31 5.27 -8.07
C CYS A 12 11.77 5.53 -8.43
N LYS A 13 12.23 5.03 -9.58
CA LYS A 13 13.57 5.24 -10.10
C LYS A 13 13.59 6.45 -11.04
N GLY A 14 13.94 7.60 -10.48
CA GLY A 14 13.72 8.92 -11.11
C GLY A 14 12.36 9.48 -10.71
N ASN A 15 12.23 10.80 -10.58
CA ASN A 15 11.01 11.43 -10.06
C ASN A 15 10.61 12.64 -10.93
N PRO A 16 9.93 12.42 -12.08
CA PRO A 16 9.25 11.19 -12.49
C PRO A 16 10.15 10.14 -13.17
N GLY A 17 9.71 8.88 -13.18
CA GLY A 17 10.39 7.74 -13.82
C GLY A 17 9.64 6.42 -13.61
N PRO A 18 10.24 5.27 -13.97
CA PRO A 18 9.65 3.96 -13.71
C PRO A 18 9.57 3.69 -12.21
N GLY A 19 8.39 3.32 -11.72
CA GLY A 19 8.16 3.05 -10.31
C GLY A 19 7.23 1.88 -10.06
N GLY A 20 7.27 1.37 -8.83
CA GLY A 20 6.50 0.24 -8.37
C GLY A 20 5.93 0.49 -6.98
N TRP A 21 4.89 -0.25 -6.66
CA TRP A 21 4.23 -0.21 -5.37
C TRP A 21 3.90 -1.63 -4.92
N GLY A 22 3.85 -1.84 -3.61
CA GLY A 22 3.53 -3.14 -3.00
C GLY A 22 2.75 -2.95 -1.71
N ALA A 23 1.88 -3.91 -1.41
CA ALA A 23 1.21 -4.00 -0.14
C ALA A 23 1.03 -5.44 0.33
N ILE A 24 1.20 -5.65 1.63
CA ILE A 24 0.95 -6.93 2.32
C ILE A 24 -0.21 -6.71 3.28
N LEU A 25 -1.26 -7.53 3.14
CA LEU A 25 -2.40 -7.56 4.03
C LEU A 25 -2.37 -8.83 4.85
N ARG A 26 -2.34 -8.71 6.17
CA ARG A 26 -2.33 -9.83 7.11
C ARG A 26 -3.53 -9.75 8.04
N THR A 27 -4.33 -10.81 8.05
CA THR A 27 -5.44 -10.94 9.01
C THR A 27 -4.94 -11.52 10.33
N THR A 28 -5.62 -11.22 11.43
CA THR A 28 -5.33 -11.83 12.75
C THR A 28 -5.51 -13.36 12.76
N ALA A 29 -6.21 -13.92 11.77
CA ALA A 29 -6.35 -15.36 11.58
C ALA A 29 -5.15 -16.01 10.84
N GLY A 30 -4.11 -15.23 10.51
CA GLY A 30 -2.89 -15.72 9.87
C GLY A 30 -2.94 -15.79 8.33
N HIS A 31 -4.04 -15.39 7.69
CA HIS A 31 -4.07 -15.25 6.24
C HIS A 31 -3.30 -14.01 5.80
N GLU A 32 -2.43 -14.19 4.83
CA GLU A 32 -1.64 -13.14 4.20
C GLU A 32 -1.97 -13.03 2.72
N LYS A 33 -1.98 -11.80 2.21
CA LYS A 33 -2.17 -11.50 0.80
C LYS A 33 -1.21 -10.40 0.38
N GLU A 34 -0.44 -10.68 -0.65
CA GLU A 34 0.43 -9.70 -1.28
C GLU A 34 -0.22 -9.16 -2.55
N ILE A 35 -0.09 -7.86 -2.78
CA ILE A 35 -0.49 -7.18 -4.02
C ILE A 35 0.62 -6.22 -4.42
N PHE A 36 0.85 -6.09 -5.72
CA PHE A 36 1.88 -5.21 -6.25
C PHE A 36 1.55 -4.76 -7.66
N GLY A 37 2.21 -3.70 -8.11
CA GLY A 37 2.09 -3.18 -9.46
C GLY A 37 3.15 -2.12 -9.73
N GLY A 38 3.11 -1.53 -10.93
CA GLY A 38 4.04 -0.48 -11.28
C GLY A 38 3.63 0.26 -12.54
N GLU A 39 4.23 1.43 -12.74
CA GLU A 39 3.98 2.33 -13.86
C GLU A 39 5.32 2.85 -14.40
N LEU A 40 5.44 2.94 -15.73
CA LEU A 40 6.67 3.38 -16.39
C LEU A 40 6.99 4.87 -16.18
N GLU A 41 5.97 5.68 -15.88
CA GLU A 41 6.10 7.11 -15.67
C GLU A 41 5.27 7.53 -14.45
N THR A 42 5.91 7.54 -13.28
CA THR A 42 5.28 7.83 -11.99
C THR A 42 6.21 8.62 -11.09
N THR A 43 5.76 8.93 -9.87
CA THR A 43 6.53 9.57 -8.80
C THR A 43 6.55 8.68 -7.58
N ASN A 44 7.48 8.91 -6.65
CA ASN A 44 7.55 8.15 -5.39
C ASN A 44 6.22 8.23 -4.62
N ASN A 45 5.76 9.46 -4.39
CA ASN A 45 4.53 9.75 -3.66
C ASN A 45 3.28 9.11 -4.31
N ARG A 46 3.23 9.06 -5.66
CA ARG A 46 2.12 8.42 -6.37
C ARG A 46 2.14 6.92 -6.13
N MET A 47 3.30 6.27 -6.10
CA MET A 47 3.42 4.84 -5.80
C MET A 47 3.07 4.52 -4.35
N GLU A 48 3.55 5.31 -3.38
CA GLU A 48 3.20 5.15 -1.96
C GLU A 48 1.69 5.26 -1.74
N LEU A 49 1.04 6.28 -2.32
CA LEU A 49 -0.42 6.43 -2.25
C LEU A 49 -1.16 5.30 -2.98
N THR A 50 -0.65 4.86 -4.12
CA THR A 50 -1.27 3.77 -4.90
C THR A 50 -1.26 2.48 -4.09
N ALA A 51 -0.18 2.18 -3.36
CA ALA A 51 -0.12 1.02 -2.48
C ALA A 51 -1.26 1.00 -1.45
N VAL A 52 -1.48 2.14 -0.77
CA VAL A 52 -2.53 2.29 0.24
C VAL A 52 -3.92 2.14 -0.36
N ILE A 53 -4.20 2.84 -1.46
CA ILE A 53 -5.51 2.78 -2.13
C ILE A 53 -5.81 1.34 -2.55
N ARG A 54 -4.86 0.68 -3.21
CA ARG A 54 -5.04 -0.69 -3.71
C ARG A 54 -5.19 -1.70 -2.58
N ALA A 55 -4.50 -1.50 -1.46
CA ALA A 55 -4.67 -2.37 -0.29
C ALA A 55 -6.09 -2.26 0.28
N ILE A 56 -6.59 -1.04 0.49
CA ILE A 56 -7.93 -0.79 1.02
C ILE A 56 -9.01 -1.29 0.04
N GLU A 57 -8.88 -1.03 -1.26
CA GLU A 57 -9.78 -1.54 -2.31
C GLU A 57 -9.87 -3.07 -2.33
N SER A 58 -8.82 -3.76 -1.89
CA SER A 58 -8.77 -5.22 -1.88
C SER A 58 -9.56 -5.87 -0.73
N LEU A 59 -9.98 -5.08 0.25
CA LEU A 59 -10.78 -5.53 1.40
C LEU A 59 -12.22 -5.82 0.96
N LYS A 60 -12.68 -7.05 1.18
CA LYS A 60 -14.02 -7.49 0.75
C LYS A 60 -15.14 -7.13 1.74
N LEU A 61 -14.79 -6.78 2.96
CA LEU A 61 -15.71 -6.55 4.07
C LEU A 61 -15.20 -5.40 4.94
N PRO A 62 -16.10 -4.65 5.61
CA PRO A 62 -15.69 -3.68 6.62
C PRO A 62 -14.88 -4.36 7.74
N CYS A 63 -13.70 -3.83 8.02
CA CYS A 63 -12.80 -4.32 9.07
C CYS A 63 -12.02 -3.16 9.68
N ALA A 64 -11.51 -3.37 10.89
CA ALA A 64 -10.55 -2.46 11.49
C ALA A 64 -9.19 -2.66 10.79
N VAL A 65 -8.55 -1.57 10.38
CA VAL A 65 -7.29 -1.62 9.62
C VAL A 65 -6.21 -0.94 10.43
N ALA A 66 -5.12 -1.67 10.68
CA ALA A 66 -3.86 -1.11 11.17
C ALA A 66 -2.94 -0.90 9.96
N LEU A 67 -2.80 0.35 9.52
CA LEU A 67 -1.99 0.71 8.35
C LEU A 67 -0.59 1.14 8.79
N TYR A 68 0.42 0.43 8.29
CA TYR A 68 1.84 0.70 8.53
C TYR A 68 2.48 1.20 7.24
N LEU A 69 3.02 2.41 7.32
CA LEU A 69 3.72 3.11 6.25
C LEU A 69 4.91 3.86 6.84
N ASP A 70 6.01 3.91 6.09
CA ASP A 70 7.20 4.71 6.41
C ASP A 70 7.21 6.08 5.68
N SER A 71 6.28 6.28 4.75
CA SER A 71 6.13 7.55 4.02
C SER A 71 5.61 8.69 4.90
N GLU A 72 6.47 9.69 5.10
CA GLU A 72 6.12 11.00 5.67
C GLU A 72 5.04 11.72 4.84
N TYR A 73 5.00 11.51 3.52
CA TYR A 73 4.06 12.17 2.62
C TYR A 73 2.64 11.66 2.84
N VAL A 74 2.47 10.34 2.88
CA VAL A 74 1.16 9.71 3.13
C VAL A 74 0.68 9.96 4.57
N ARG A 75 1.60 10.13 5.52
CA ARG A 75 1.24 10.48 6.91
C ARG A 75 0.73 11.93 7.07
N LYS A 76 1.15 12.86 6.20
CA LYS A 76 0.84 14.29 6.32
C LYS A 76 -0.31 14.77 5.42
N GLY A 77 -0.58 14.06 4.32
CA GLY A 77 -1.65 14.38 3.37
C GLY A 77 -2.98 13.79 3.76
#